data_AF-A0A4Q9HZF7-F1
#
_entry.id   AF-A0A4Q9HZF7-F1
#
_cell.length_a   1.000
_cell.length_b   1.000
_cell.length_c   1.000
_cell.angle_alpha   90.00
_cell.angle_beta   90.00
_cell.angle_gamma   90.00
#
_symmetry.space_group_name_H-M   'P 1'
#
loop_
_entity.id
_entity.type
_entity.pdbx_description
1 polymer ?
#
loop_
_entity_poly.entity_id
_entity_poly.type
_entity_poly.pdbx_seq_one_letter_code
_entity_poly.pdbx_strand_id
1 'polypeptide(L)'
;MEEIVVGDREVVVLAQTVSGEAVCPGCGMASGRVHSGYRRRLSDLAVAGRKVVIDLRVRRLRCRATECSRRTFVEQVDGLTERFARRTPSSRRTLERIALALAGRPGAQAKSRATLIG
;
A
#
# COMPACT_ATOMS: atom_id res chain seq x y z
N MET A 1 11.91 -9.44 -9.40
CA MET A 1 10.82 -10.11 -10.13
C MET A 1 9.64 -9.16 -10.15
N GLU A 2 9.29 -8.70 -11.34
CA GLU A 2 8.14 -7.84 -11.58
C GLU A 2 7.26 -8.57 -12.59
N GLU A 3 6.02 -8.84 -12.22
CA GLU A 3 5.09 -9.63 -13.03
C GLU A 3 3.68 -9.12 -12.82
N ILE A 4 2.87 -9.15 -13.88
CA ILE A 4 1.45 -8.83 -13.82
C ILE A 4 0.69 -10.10 -14.20
N VAL A 5 -0.06 -10.64 -13.25
CA VAL A 5 -0.93 -11.79 -13.46
C VAL A 5 -2.35 -11.27 -13.65
N VAL A 6 -2.93 -11.50 -14.82
CA VAL A 6 -4.28 -11.06 -15.15
C VAL A 6 -5.23 -12.25 -15.08
N GLY A 7 -6.16 -12.22 -14.13
CA GLY A 7 -7.30 -13.12 -14.07
C GLY A 7 -8.61 -12.42 -14.43
N ASP A 8 -9.69 -13.19 -14.46
CA ASP A 8 -11.02 -12.70 -14.85
C ASP A 8 -11.59 -11.65 -13.88
N ARG A 9 -11.27 -11.76 -12.59
CA ARG A 9 -11.78 -10.89 -11.51
C ARG A 9 -10.73 -10.02 -10.85
N GLU A 10 -9.45 -10.35 -11.01
CA GLU A 10 -8.35 -9.71 -10.30
C GLU A 10 -7.13 -9.59 -11.20
N VAL A 11 -6.46 -8.45 -11.11
CA VAL A 11 -5.11 -8.21 -11.63
C VAL A 11 -4.17 -8.17 -10.44
N VAL A 12 -3.20 -9.07 -10.40
CA VAL A 12 -2.17 -9.11 -9.35
C VAL A 12 -0.86 -8.60 -9.91
N VAL A 13 -0.35 -7.53 -9.31
CA VAL A 13 0.98 -6.99 -9.60
C VAL A 13 1.95 -7.53 -8.56
N LEU A 14 2.84 -8.42 -8.97
CA LEU A 14 3.95 -8.92 -8.15
C LEU A 14 5.12 -7.95 -8.30
N ALA A 15 5.59 -7.40 -7.18
CA ALA A 15 6.68 -6.44 -7.20
C ALA A 15 7.61 -6.64 -5.99
N GLN A 16 8.83 -6.12 -6.09
CA GLN A 16 9.76 -6.05 -4.98
C GLN A 16 10.48 -4.71 -4.96
N THR A 17 10.80 -4.23 -3.77
CA THR A 17 11.65 -3.05 -3.60
C THR A 17 13.09 -3.36 -4.00
N VAL A 18 13.69 -2.51 -4.82
CA VAL A 18 15.08 -2.68 -5.33
C VAL A 18 16.06 -1.61 -4.86
N SER A 19 15.61 -0.59 -4.13
CA SER A 19 16.48 0.51 -3.64
C SER A 19 17.69 -0.01 -2.85
N GLY A 20 18.84 0.64 -2.88
CA GLY A 20 19.99 0.24 -2.05
C GLY A 20 19.76 0.47 -0.56
N GLU A 21 19.07 1.55 -0.20
CA GLU A 21 18.84 1.98 1.19
C GLU A 21 17.44 2.56 1.36
N ALA A 22 17.00 2.69 2.61
CA ALA A 22 15.84 3.50 2.97
C ALA A 22 16.09 4.27 4.28
N VAL A 23 15.34 5.35 4.46
CA VAL A 23 15.45 6.25 5.62
C VAL A 23 14.67 5.69 6.80
N CYS A 24 15.32 5.59 7.97
CA CYS A 24 14.65 5.20 9.21
C CYS A 24 13.62 6.26 9.63
N PRO A 25 12.33 5.95 9.75
CA PRO A 25 11.31 6.94 10.13
C PRO A 25 11.40 7.35 11.61
N GLY A 26 12.25 6.71 12.41
CA GLY A 26 12.47 7.09 13.80
C GLY A 26 13.57 8.13 14.00
N CYS A 27 14.63 8.13 13.18
CA CYS A 27 15.80 8.99 13.38
C CYS A 27 16.36 9.62 12.09
N GLY A 28 15.77 9.36 10.92
CA GLY A 28 16.23 9.90 9.64
C GLY A 28 17.48 9.20 9.05
N MET A 29 18.11 8.28 9.77
CA MET A 29 19.33 7.62 9.26
C MET A 29 19.02 6.62 8.13
N ALA A 30 19.73 6.75 7.02
CA ALA A 30 19.67 5.79 5.91
C ALA A 30 20.33 4.45 6.30
N SER A 31 19.72 3.35 5.87
CA SER A 31 20.28 2.02 6.07
C SER A 31 19.92 1.09 4.91
N GLY A 32 20.89 0.29 4.45
CA GLY A 32 20.68 -0.87 3.57
C GLY A 32 20.76 -2.22 4.30
N ARG A 33 20.95 -2.24 5.63
CA ARG A 33 21.17 -3.50 6.37
C ARG A 33 19.87 -4.28 6.52
N VAL A 34 19.67 -5.31 5.70
CA VAL A 34 18.46 -6.15 5.74
C VAL A 34 18.40 -6.96 7.04
N HIS A 35 17.25 -6.89 7.71
CA HIS A 35 16.88 -7.78 8.81
C HIS A 35 16.09 -8.98 8.29
N SER A 36 15.06 -8.72 7.47
CA SER A 36 14.21 -9.74 6.86
C SER A 36 13.45 -9.16 5.67
N GLY A 37 12.78 -10.02 4.89
CA GLY A 37 11.78 -9.61 3.90
C GLY A 37 10.36 -9.68 4.47
N TYR A 38 9.46 -8.89 3.92
CA TYR A 38 8.04 -8.89 4.29
C TYR A 38 7.17 -8.71 3.04
N ARG A 39 6.07 -9.47 2.92
CA ARG A 39 5.09 -9.30 1.83
C ARG A 39 3.93 -8.43 2.29
N ARG A 40 3.60 -7.43 1.50
CA ARG A 40 2.44 -6.55 1.66
C ARG A 40 1.47 -6.79 0.53
N ARG A 41 0.22 -7.05 0.87
CA ARG A 41 -0.88 -7.10 -0.10
C ARG A 41 -1.71 -5.83 0.01
N LEU A 42 -1.66 -4.99 -1.02
CA LEU A 42 -2.34 -3.70 -1.08
C LEU A 42 -3.44 -3.76 -2.13
N SER A 43 -4.66 -3.33 -1.79
CA SER A 43 -5.69 -3.10 -2.81
C SER A 43 -5.48 -1.74 -3.47
N ASP A 44 -5.63 -1.70 -4.80
CA ASP A 44 -5.59 -0.46 -5.56
C ASP A 44 -6.94 -0.22 -6.28
N LEU A 45 -7.00 0.82 -7.10
CA LEU A 45 -8.11 1.11 -7.99
C LEU A 45 -8.32 -0.02 -8.99
N ALA A 46 -9.60 -0.37 -9.21
CA ALA A 46 -9.96 -1.36 -10.20
C ALA A 46 -9.59 -0.89 -11.62
N VAL A 47 -9.14 -1.81 -12.47
CA VAL A 47 -8.82 -1.56 -13.87
C VAL A 47 -9.68 -2.47 -14.73
N ALA A 48 -10.42 -1.88 -15.67
CA ALA A 48 -11.33 -2.62 -16.57
C ALA A 48 -12.24 -3.61 -15.82
N GLY A 49 -12.89 -3.14 -14.75
CA GLY A 49 -13.83 -3.91 -13.93
C GLY A 49 -13.19 -4.94 -12.99
N ARG A 50 -11.86 -5.10 -13.02
CA ARG A 50 -11.14 -6.09 -12.20
C ARG A 50 -10.50 -5.42 -11.00
N LYS A 51 -10.56 -6.09 -9.85
CA LYS A 51 -9.84 -5.66 -8.64
C LYS A 51 -8.34 -5.66 -8.92
N VAL A 52 -7.62 -4.64 -8.46
CA VAL A 52 -6.15 -4.63 -8.53
C VAL A 52 -5.59 -4.90 -7.15
N VAL A 53 -4.65 -5.86 -7.08
CA VAL A 53 -3.88 -6.17 -5.89
C VAL A 53 -2.40 -6.05 -6.19
N ILE A 54 -1.69 -5.30 -5.36
CA ILE A 54 -0.25 -5.19 -5.41
C ILE A 54 0.31 -6.10 -4.30
N ASP A 55 0.98 -7.18 -4.70
CA ASP A 55 1.69 -8.10 -3.82
C ASP A 55 3.18 -7.71 -3.81
N LEU A 56 3.51 -6.83 -2.89
CA LEU A 56 4.81 -6.17 -2.80
C LEU A 56 5.69 -6.85 -1.74
N ARG A 57 6.83 -7.38 -2.16
CA ARG A 57 7.90 -7.79 -1.25
C ARG A 57 8.78 -6.59 -0.90
N VAL A 58 8.65 -6.11 0.33
CA VAL A 58 9.46 -5.02 0.91
C VAL A 58 10.52 -5.57 1.86
N ARG A 59 11.59 -4.81 2.12
CA ARG A 59 12.59 -5.18 3.12
C ARG A 59 12.27 -4.53 4.45
N ARG A 60 12.48 -5.32 5.51
CA ARG A 60 12.66 -4.83 6.86
C ARG A 60 14.15 -4.63 7.07
N LEU A 61 14.56 -3.42 7.40
CA LEU A 61 15.94 -2.99 7.55
C LEU A 61 16.25 -2.79 9.03
N ARG A 62 17.51 -2.98 9.43
CA ARG A 62 18.04 -2.61 10.75
C ARG A 62 18.48 -1.15 10.72
N CYS A 63 18.09 -0.36 11.71
CA CYS A 63 18.62 0.99 11.89
C CYS A 63 20.11 0.91 12.27
N ARG A 64 20.92 1.81 11.73
CA ARG A 64 22.35 1.91 12.06
C ARG A 64 22.61 2.78 13.31
N ALA A 65 21.66 3.66 13.67
CA ALA A 65 21.77 4.48 14.87
C ALA A 65 21.56 3.65 16.14
N THR A 66 22.57 3.61 17.00
CA THR A 66 22.58 2.85 18.26
C THR A 66 21.53 3.34 19.26
N GLU A 67 21.28 4.65 19.31
CA GLU A 67 20.31 5.28 20.21
C GLU A 67 18.87 5.21 19.69
N CYS A 68 18.65 4.74 18.46
CA CYS A 68 17.32 4.69 17.88
C CYS A 68 16.50 3.53 18.46
N SER A 69 15.45 3.86 19.23
CA SER A 69 14.53 2.90 19.85
C SER A 69 13.86 1.93 18.86
N ARG A 70 13.70 2.35 17.59
CA ARG A 70 12.97 1.57 16.59
C ARG A 70 13.70 0.28 16.19
N ARG A 71 15.05 0.26 16.22
CA ARG A 71 15.99 -0.85 15.86
C ARG A 71 15.83 -1.49 14.48
N THR A 72 14.61 -1.74 14.02
CA THR A 72 14.26 -2.16 12.66
C THR A 72 13.10 -1.33 12.12
N PHE A 73 13.04 -1.14 10.80
CA PHE A 73 11.94 -0.47 10.13
C PHE A 73 11.67 -1.12 8.79
N VAL A 74 10.43 -0.99 8.30
CA VAL A 74 10.06 -1.44 6.96
C VAL A 74 10.14 -0.24 6.04
N GLU A 75 10.84 -0.38 4.92
CA GLU A 75 10.89 0.70 3.92
C GLU A 75 9.49 1.06 3.44
N GLN A 76 9.23 2.35 3.23
CA GLN A 76 8.00 2.82 2.60
C GLN A 76 8.36 3.27 1.18
N VAL A 77 7.58 2.80 0.20
CA VAL A 77 7.66 3.27 -1.18
C VAL A 77 6.71 4.45 -1.31
N ASP A 78 7.27 5.61 -1.63
CA ASP A 78 6.50 6.85 -1.78
C ASP A 78 5.39 6.69 -2.81
N GLY A 79 4.21 7.23 -2.48
CA GLY A 79 3.02 7.12 -3.33
C GLY A 79 2.35 5.73 -3.36
N LEU A 80 3.03 4.68 -2.92
CA LEU A 80 2.51 3.30 -2.98
C LEU A 80 2.15 2.73 -1.60
N THR A 81 2.94 3.03 -0.57
CA THR A 81 2.79 2.40 0.74
C THR A 81 2.73 3.42 1.87
N GLU A 82 1.82 3.20 2.81
CA GLU A 82 1.78 3.90 4.11
C GLU A 82 1.80 2.88 5.25
N ARG A 83 2.25 3.28 6.45
CA ARG A 83 2.28 2.37 7.61
C ARG A 83 0.86 1.86 7.92
N PHE A 84 0.74 0.55 8.11
CA PHE A 84 -0.54 -0.17 8.38
C PHE A 84 -1.61 -0.10 7.28
N ALA A 85 -1.40 0.66 6.22
CA ALA A 85 -2.35 0.75 5.13
C ALA A 85 -2.45 -0.58 4.37
N ARG A 86 -3.69 -0.99 4.10
CA ARG A 86 -4.06 -2.12 3.23
C ARG A 86 -4.51 -1.67 1.83
N ARG A 87 -4.51 -0.36 1.58
CA ARG A 87 -4.81 0.26 0.29
C ARG A 87 -3.68 1.18 -0.12
N THR A 88 -3.52 1.35 -1.42
CA THR A 88 -2.66 2.39 -1.97
C THR A 88 -3.23 3.78 -1.62
N PRO A 89 -2.36 4.80 -1.44
CA PRO A 89 -2.81 6.17 -1.25
C PRO A 89 -3.70 6.69 -2.39
N SER A 90 -3.43 6.29 -3.64
CA SER A 90 -4.27 6.62 -4.82
C SER A 90 -5.70 6.08 -4.71
N SER A 91 -5.84 4.81 -4.30
CA SER A 91 -7.14 4.17 -4.07
C SER A 91 -7.91 4.88 -2.96
N ARG A 92 -7.25 5.12 -1.82
CA ARG A 92 -7.83 5.84 -0.68
C ARG A 92 -8.34 7.23 -1.08
N ARG A 93 -7.51 8.05 -1.72
CA ARG A 93 -7.89 9.41 -2.16
C ARG A 93 -9.09 9.42 -3.11
N THR A 94 -9.21 8.41 -3.95
CA THR A 94 -10.36 8.31 -4.88
C THR A 94 -11.64 7.98 -4.14
N LEU A 95 -11.60 7.05 -3.19
CA LEU A 95 -12.75 6.76 -2.32
C LEU A 95 -13.16 7.99 -1.50
N GLU A 96 -12.20 8.73 -0.97
CA GLU A 96 -12.45 9.99 -0.23
C GLU A 96 -13.15 11.03 -1.12
N ARG A 97 -12.70 11.22 -2.37
CA ARG A 97 -13.36 12.14 -3.32
C ARG A 97 -14.79 11.71 -3.66
N ILE A 98 -15.01 10.41 -3.89
CA ILE A 98 -16.36 9.88 -4.15
C ILE A 98 -17.25 10.11 -2.92
N ALA A 99 -16.77 9.76 -1.73
CA ALA A 99 -17.51 9.96 -0.50
C ALA A 99 -17.88 11.43 -0.27
N LEU A 100 -16.93 12.35 -0.51
CA LEU A 100 -17.17 13.79 -0.41
C LEU A 100 -18.22 14.27 -1.42
N ALA A 101 -18.14 13.81 -2.69
CA ALA A 101 -19.12 14.15 -3.71
C ALA A 101 -20.53 13.64 -3.38
N LEU A 102 -20.63 12.48 -2.74
CA LEU A 102 -21.90 11.90 -2.29
C LEU A 102 -22.46 12.58 -1.02
N ALA A 103 -21.58 13.01 -0.10
CA ALA A 103 -21.97 13.66 1.15
C ALA A 103 -22.67 15.02 0.94
N GLY A 104 -22.42 15.70 -0.18
CA GLY A 104 -23.05 16.97 -0.54
C GLY A 104 -24.51 16.89 -1.01
N ARG A 105 -25.13 15.70 -1.02
CA ARG A 105 -26.55 15.53 -1.38
C ARG A 105 -27.40 15.09 -0.17
N PRO A 106 -27.77 16.01 0.73
CA PRO A 106 -28.80 15.71 1.72
C PRO A 106 -30.14 15.46 0.99
N GLY A 107 -30.51 14.19 0.82
CA GLY A 107 -31.82 13.80 0.27
C GLY A 107 -31.81 12.71 -0.81
N ALA A 108 -30.67 12.39 -1.43
CA ALA A 108 -30.60 11.31 -2.42
C ALA A 108 -30.05 10.03 -1.76
N GLN A 109 -30.84 9.39 -0.90
CA GLN A 109 -30.56 8.04 -0.44
C GLN A 109 -30.57 7.08 -1.63
N ALA A 110 -29.40 6.83 -2.22
CA ALA A 110 -29.20 5.69 -3.08
C ALA A 110 -29.14 4.44 -2.20
N LYS A 111 -30.30 3.80 -1.98
CA LYS A 111 -30.34 2.40 -1.55
C LYS A 111 -29.73 1.56 -2.67
N SER A 112 -28.43 1.31 -2.61
CA SER A 112 -27.84 0.15 -3.29
C SER A 112 -27.08 -0.66 -2.24
N ARG A 113 -27.62 -1.84 -1.93
CA ARG A 113 -26.88 -2.89 -1.23
C ARG A 113 -25.78 -3.36 -2.17
N ALA A 114 -24.63 -2.71 -2.11
CA ALA A 114 -23.39 -3.32 -2.58
C ALA A 114 -22.92 -4.25 -1.46
N THR A 115 -23.31 -5.52 -1.53
CA THR A 115 -22.67 -6.59 -0.77
C THR A 115 -21.20 -6.64 -1.19
N LEU A 116 -20.33 -6.00 -0.42
CA LEU A 116 -18.90 -6.28 -0.46
C LEU A 116 -18.70 -7.61 0.27
N ILE A 117 -18.68 -8.70 -0.50
CA ILE A 117 -18.22 -10.00 0.00
C ILE A 117 -16.72 -9.86 0.29
N GLY A 118 -16.35 -10.28 1.50
CA GLY A 118 -15.00 -10.23 2.06
C GLY A 118 -13.97 -11.07 1.33
#